data_AF-A0A2W6CJ38-F1
#
_entry.id   AF-A0A2W6CJ38-F1
#
_cell.length_a   1.000
_cell.length_b   1.000
_cell.length_c   1.000
_cell.angle_alpha   90.00
_cell.angle_beta   90.00
_cell.angle_gamma   90.00
#
_symmetry.space_group_name_H-M   'P 1'
#
loop_
_entity.id
_entity.type
_entity.pdbx_description
1 polymer ?
#
loop_
_entity_poly.entity_id
_entity_poly.type
_entity_poly.pdbx_seq_one_letter_code
_entity_poly.pdbx_strand_id
1 'polypeptide(L)'
;MSSGRSCRAAPWNTRQMAIAALILSVVAVLVAGASAWWTRKQANAAADVRDTDADRRHAERSPRFSVATSRSGDTGHTVPIRIEHNAVFDVFDVRVSVISPGALLSTYDVDTGLQSDEQPLGIDPLPQGHAAEMRLLINRALHRSSTSRLLIKSRDGRDGPEWSDVVEVDYYEVDRSIY
;
A
#
# COMPACT_ATOMS: atom_id res chain seq x y z
N MET A 1 -60.29 -9.99 -66.45
CA MET A 1 -61.03 -9.74 -65.19
C MET A 1 -60.02 -9.30 -64.14
N SER A 2 -59.97 -8.00 -63.87
CA SER A 2 -59.03 -7.38 -62.92
C SER A 2 -59.87 -6.51 -61.98
N SER A 3 -59.70 -6.70 -60.67
CA SER A 3 -60.18 -5.74 -59.67
C SER A 3 -59.11 -5.55 -58.61
N GLY A 4 -58.19 -4.63 -58.88
CA GLY A 4 -57.20 -4.15 -57.91
C GLY A 4 -57.89 -3.23 -56.91
N ARG A 5 -58.05 -3.68 -55.66
CA ARG A 5 -58.48 -2.82 -54.55
C ARG A 5 -57.31 -1.96 -54.10
N SER A 6 -57.39 -0.67 -54.40
CA SER A 6 -56.50 0.35 -53.86
C SER A 6 -56.93 0.64 -52.42
N CYS A 7 -56.17 0.16 -51.44
CA CYS A 7 -56.30 0.58 -50.06
C CYS A 7 -55.86 2.06 -49.96
N ARG A 8 -56.81 3.00 -49.89
CA ARG A 8 -56.53 4.38 -49.53
C ARG A 8 -56.15 4.44 -48.05
N ALA A 9 -54.91 4.77 -47.77
CA ALA A 9 -54.51 5.24 -46.45
C ALA A 9 -55.30 6.51 -46.12
N ALA A 10 -55.96 6.53 -44.96
CA ALA A 10 -56.72 7.69 -44.50
C ALA A 10 -55.78 8.90 -44.34
N PRO A 11 -56.21 10.13 -44.72
CA PRO A 11 -55.41 11.33 -44.53
C PRO A 11 -55.36 11.66 -43.04
N TRP A 12 -54.25 11.32 -42.39
CA TRP A 12 -53.94 11.87 -41.08
C TRP A 12 -53.80 13.39 -41.23
N ASN A 13 -54.48 14.15 -40.38
CA ASN A 13 -54.34 15.60 -40.38
C ASN A 13 -52.87 15.94 -40.08
N THR A 14 -52.19 16.67 -40.97
CA THR A 14 -50.75 17.00 -40.89
C THR A 14 -50.35 17.62 -39.54
N ARG A 15 -51.28 18.32 -38.91
CA ARG A 15 -51.13 18.87 -37.54
C ARG A 15 -50.97 17.78 -36.47
N GLN A 16 -51.72 16.68 -36.55
CA GLN A 16 -51.60 15.55 -35.62
C GLN A 16 -50.25 14.83 -35.77
N MET A 17 -49.75 14.69 -37.00
CA MET A 17 -48.41 14.14 -37.26
C MET A 17 -47.30 15.03 -36.69
N ALA A 18 -47.41 16.36 -36.87
CA ALA A 18 -46.45 17.31 -36.32
C ALA A 18 -46.40 17.28 -34.78
N ILE A 19 -47.57 17.21 -34.12
CA ILE A 19 -47.66 17.11 -32.66
C ILE A 19 -47.07 15.78 -32.18
N ALA A 20 -47.38 14.67 -32.84
CA ALA A 20 -46.83 13.36 -32.49
C ALA A 20 -45.29 13.34 -32.61
N ALA A 21 -44.74 13.91 -33.69
CA ALA A 21 -43.31 14.00 -33.90
C ALA A 21 -42.62 14.86 -32.82
N LEU A 22 -43.23 15.98 -32.41
CA LEU A 22 -42.72 16.82 -31.34
C LEU A 22 -42.66 16.05 -30.01
N ILE A 23 -43.74 15.36 -29.65
CA ILE A 23 -43.81 14.57 -28.42
C ILE A 23 -42.73 13.48 -28.42
N LEU A 24 -42.58 12.75 -29.53
CA LEU A 24 -41.56 11.71 -29.66
C LEU A 24 -40.14 12.28 -29.57
N SER A 25 -39.88 13.46 -30.15
CA SER A 25 -38.59 14.14 -30.04
C SER A 25 -38.26 14.51 -28.60
N VAL A 26 -39.21 15.08 -27.86
CA VAL A 26 -39.02 15.42 -26.45
C VAL A 26 -38.73 14.17 -25.61
N VAL A 27 -39.49 13.09 -25.81
CA VAL A 27 -39.27 11.83 -25.10
C VAL A 27 -37.87 11.26 -25.42
N ALA A 28 -37.44 11.29 -26.68
CA ALA A 28 -36.12 10.81 -27.08
C ALA A 28 -34.98 11.59 -26.37
N VAL A 29 -35.11 12.91 -26.27
CA VAL A 29 -34.13 13.76 -25.56
C VAL A 29 -34.09 13.43 -24.07
N LEU A 30 -35.25 13.23 -23.44
CA LEU A 30 -35.32 12.85 -22.02
C LEU A 30 -34.68 11.49 -21.75
N VAL A 31 -34.95 10.50 -22.61
CA VAL A 31 -34.33 9.17 -22.50
C VAL A 31 -32.81 9.27 -22.67
N ALA A 32 -32.32 10.01 -23.67
CA ALA A 32 -30.88 10.21 -23.87
C ALA A 32 -30.21 10.88 -22.66
N GLY A 33 -30.84 11.92 -22.09
CA GLY A 33 -30.36 12.60 -20.89
C GLY A 33 -30.32 11.69 -19.67
N ALA A 34 -31.39 10.91 -19.45
CA ALA A 34 -31.47 9.95 -18.36
C ALA A 34 -30.41 8.84 -18.51
N SER A 35 -30.21 8.31 -19.72
CA SER A 35 -29.18 7.33 -20.00
C SER A 35 -27.79 7.87 -19.72
N ALA A 36 -27.46 9.08 -20.21
CA ALA A 36 -26.16 9.71 -19.97
C ALA A 36 -25.89 9.94 -18.46
N TRP A 37 -26.89 10.42 -17.72
CA TRP A 37 -26.79 10.61 -16.28
C TRP A 37 -26.57 9.27 -15.55
N TRP A 38 -27.31 8.24 -15.93
CA TRP A 38 -27.17 6.91 -15.35
C TRP A 38 -25.79 6.30 -15.61
N THR A 39 -25.27 6.41 -16.83
CA THR A 39 -23.91 5.94 -17.17
C THR A 39 -22.84 6.67 -16.37
N ARG A 40 -22.97 7.98 -16.19
CA ARG A 40 -22.05 8.77 -15.36
C ARG A 40 -22.08 8.32 -13.90
N LYS A 41 -23.28 8.06 -13.37
CA LYS A 41 -23.45 7.56 -11.99
C LYS A 41 -22.82 6.18 -11.82
N GLN A 42 -23.00 5.28 -12.79
CA GLN A 42 -22.37 3.95 -12.77
C GLN A 42 -20.84 4.03 -12.89
N ALA A 43 -20.31 4.92 -13.71
CA ALA A 43 -18.86 5.11 -13.86
C ALA A 43 -18.21 5.57 -12.54
N ASN A 44 -18.84 6.51 -11.83
CA ASN A 44 -18.34 6.97 -10.53
C ASN A 44 -18.40 5.85 -9.49
N ALA A 45 -19.52 5.14 -9.39
CA ALA A 45 -19.64 4.02 -8.45
C ALA A 45 -18.62 2.90 -8.74
N ALA A 46 -18.30 2.65 -10.02
CA ALA A 46 -17.28 1.69 -10.40
C ALA A 46 -15.86 2.16 -10.06
N ALA A 47 -15.60 3.47 -10.11
CA ALA A 47 -14.33 4.04 -9.66
C ALA A 47 -14.16 3.87 -8.14
N ASP A 48 -15.18 4.21 -7.35
CA ASP A 48 -15.14 4.09 -5.89
C ASP A 48 -14.86 2.63 -5.44
N VAL A 49 -15.48 1.65 -6.11
CA VAL A 49 -15.23 0.22 -5.84
C VAL A 49 -13.80 -0.19 -6.22
N ARG A 50 -13.27 0.34 -7.32
CA ARG A 50 -11.89 0.04 -7.74
C ARG A 50 -10.87 0.58 -6.76
N ASP A 51 -11.07 1.81 -6.29
CA ASP A 51 -10.18 2.43 -5.31
C ASP A 51 -10.24 1.65 -3.98
N THR A 52 -11.44 1.29 -3.53
CA THR A 52 -11.61 0.45 -2.32
C THR A 52 -10.96 -0.92 -2.47
N ASP A 53 -11.10 -1.58 -3.63
CA ASP A 53 -10.49 -2.90 -3.85
C ASP A 53 -8.96 -2.79 -4.03
N ALA A 54 -8.45 -1.67 -4.55
CA ALA A 54 -7.01 -1.39 -4.60
C ALA A 54 -6.43 -1.23 -3.19
N ASP A 55 -7.08 -0.45 -2.32
CA ASP A 55 -6.68 -0.27 -0.92
C ASP A 55 -6.75 -1.58 -0.15
N ARG A 56 -7.79 -2.38 -0.37
CA ARG A 56 -7.93 -3.70 0.25
C ARG A 56 -6.81 -4.64 -0.18
N ARG A 57 -6.49 -4.71 -1.47
CA ARG A 57 -5.39 -5.54 -1.97
C ARG A 57 -4.04 -5.06 -1.44
N HIS A 58 -3.86 -3.75 -1.28
CA HIS A 58 -2.65 -3.18 -0.67
C HIS A 58 -2.50 -3.61 0.78
N ALA A 59 -3.58 -3.57 1.57
CA ALA A 59 -3.59 -4.06 2.95
C ALA A 59 -3.38 -5.58 3.03
N GLU A 60 -4.00 -6.36 2.13
CA GLU A 60 -3.80 -7.81 2.05
C GLU A 60 -2.35 -8.20 1.68
N ARG A 61 -1.62 -7.31 1.00
CA ARG A 61 -0.22 -7.49 0.61
C ARG A 61 0.79 -6.93 1.60
N SER A 62 0.37 -6.35 2.72
CA SER A 62 1.32 -5.73 3.66
C SER A 62 2.39 -6.73 4.11
N PRO A 63 3.69 -6.48 3.86
CA PRO A 63 4.75 -7.33 4.36
C PRO A 63 4.74 -7.28 5.89
N ARG A 64 4.85 -8.45 6.54
CA ARG A 64 5.12 -8.51 7.97
C ARG A 64 6.61 -8.64 8.18
N PHE A 65 7.15 -7.81 9.06
CA PHE A 65 8.55 -7.88 9.41
C PHE A 65 8.74 -8.62 10.72
N SER A 66 9.81 -9.41 10.78
CA SER A 66 10.30 -10.00 12.01
C SER A 66 11.72 -9.53 12.24
N VAL A 67 12.01 -9.16 13.49
CA VAL A 67 13.34 -8.73 13.89
C VAL A 67 13.87 -9.71 14.92
N ALA A 68 15.01 -10.32 14.62
CA ALA A 68 15.72 -11.20 15.53
C ALA A 68 17.00 -10.51 15.99
N THR A 69 17.26 -10.51 17.30
CA THR A 69 18.54 -10.07 17.86
C THR A 69 19.47 -11.26 18.03
N SER A 70 20.74 -11.12 17.66
CA SER A 70 21.76 -12.10 18.03
C SER A 70 22.60 -11.60 19.21
N ARG A 71 23.11 -12.54 20.02
CA ARG A 71 23.96 -12.18 21.17
C ARG A 71 25.25 -11.58 20.66
N SER A 72 25.46 -10.29 20.89
CA SER A 72 26.73 -9.64 20.63
C SER A 72 27.77 -10.14 21.64
N GLY A 73 28.79 -10.86 21.17
CA GLY A 73 29.99 -11.16 21.96
C GLY A 73 30.93 -9.96 22.10
N ASP A 74 30.64 -8.88 21.36
CA ASP A 74 31.53 -7.74 21.19
C ASP A 74 31.34 -6.72 22.32
N THR A 75 32.42 -6.03 22.68
CA THR A 75 32.57 -5.18 23.88
C THR A 75 31.79 -3.85 23.86
N GLY A 76 30.73 -3.72 23.06
CA GLY A 76 30.04 -2.46 22.80
C GLY A 76 28.54 -2.50 23.03
N HIS A 77 27.92 -1.31 23.16
CA HIS A 77 26.48 -1.09 23.27
C HIS A 77 25.75 -1.32 21.94
N THR A 78 26.23 -2.26 21.15
CA THR A 78 25.75 -2.51 19.80
C THR A 78 25.11 -3.89 19.77
N VAL A 79 23.83 -3.94 19.45
CA VAL A 79 23.08 -5.18 19.30
C VAL A 79 22.82 -5.42 17.82
N PRO A 80 23.37 -6.48 17.22
CA PRO A 80 23.01 -6.87 15.86
C PRO A 80 21.55 -7.28 15.82
N ILE A 81 20.82 -6.72 14.86
CA ILE A 81 19.45 -7.06 14.54
C ILE A 81 19.38 -7.59 13.12
N ARG A 82 18.61 -8.64 12.92
CA ARG A 82 18.35 -9.26 11.62
C ARG A 82 16.88 -9.06 11.29
N ILE A 83 16.62 -8.37 10.19
CA ILE A 83 15.29 -8.02 9.72
C ILE A 83 14.95 -8.97 8.59
N GLU A 84 13.83 -9.65 8.75
CA GLU A 84 13.27 -10.55 7.76
C GLU A 84 11.85 -10.10 7.42
N HIS A 85 11.40 -10.43 6.21
CA HIS A 85 10.02 -10.21 5.80
C HIS A 85 9.41 -11.51 5.26
N ASN A 86 8.11 -11.67 5.47
CA ASN A 86 7.37 -12.86 5.01
C ASN A 86 6.67 -12.67 3.65
N ALA A 87 6.85 -11.53 3.00
CA ALA A 87 6.21 -11.25 1.72
C ALA A 87 6.73 -12.18 0.62
N VAL A 88 5.86 -12.49 -0.34
CA VAL A 88 6.16 -13.34 -1.51
C VAL A 88 6.74 -12.54 -2.69
N PHE A 89 7.28 -11.36 -2.41
CA PHE A 89 7.81 -10.41 -3.36
C PHE A 89 8.93 -9.60 -2.71
N ASP A 90 9.78 -9.00 -3.53
CA ASP A 90 10.89 -8.16 -3.07
C ASP A 90 10.36 -6.84 -2.52
N VAL A 91 10.92 -6.42 -1.40
CA VAL A 91 10.51 -5.20 -0.71
C VAL A 91 11.55 -4.11 -0.93
N PHE A 92 11.10 -2.89 -1.23
CA PHE A 92 11.97 -1.79 -1.62
C PHE A 92 12.00 -0.69 -0.56
N ASP A 93 13.07 0.11 -0.56
CA ASP A 93 13.26 1.26 0.34
C ASP A 93 12.96 0.94 1.81
N VAL A 94 13.51 -0.18 2.32
CA VAL A 94 13.27 -0.63 3.70
C VAL A 94 14.05 0.28 4.65
N ARG A 95 13.32 1.10 5.40
CA ARG A 95 13.86 2.05 6.37
C ARG A 95 13.45 1.69 7.78
N VAL A 96 14.40 1.66 8.69
CA VAL A 96 14.13 1.37 10.11
C VAL A 96 14.39 2.62 10.94
N SER A 97 13.52 2.88 11.91
CA SER A 97 13.69 3.99 12.86
C SER A 97 13.26 3.57 14.26
N VAL A 98 13.94 4.09 15.28
CA VAL A 98 13.59 3.79 16.68
C VAL A 98 12.54 4.80 17.14
N ILE A 99 11.42 4.32 17.70
CA ILE A 99 10.35 5.18 18.22
C ILE A 99 10.39 5.28 19.76
N SER A 100 11.02 4.32 20.45
CA SER A 100 11.07 4.27 21.91
C SER A 100 12.33 4.92 22.49
N PRO A 101 12.26 5.57 23.67
CA PRO A 101 13.44 6.07 24.36
C PRO A 101 14.30 4.90 24.82
N GLY A 102 15.58 4.87 24.47
CA GLY A 102 16.46 3.76 24.86
C GLY A 102 17.61 3.51 23.90
N ALA A 103 17.31 3.65 22.61
CA ALA A 103 18.18 3.21 21.54
C ALA A 103 18.25 4.23 20.41
N LEU A 104 19.39 4.22 19.73
CA LEU A 104 19.64 4.88 18.47
C LEU A 104 19.88 3.79 17.44
N LEU A 105 19.42 4.00 16.21
CA LEU A 105 19.76 3.10 15.11
C LEU A 105 21.03 3.63 14.43
N SER A 106 22.02 2.77 14.24
CA SER A 106 23.10 3.01 13.30
C SER A 106 23.01 1.96 12.22
N THR A 107 22.92 2.39 10.97
CA THR A 107 22.84 1.42 9.89
C THR A 107 24.26 1.00 9.54
N TYR A 108 24.49 -0.30 9.62
CA TYR A 108 25.73 -0.93 9.19
C TYR A 108 25.38 -1.82 8.01
N ASP A 109 25.89 -1.48 6.84
CA ASP A 109 25.79 -2.33 5.66
C ASP A 109 26.81 -3.46 5.78
N VAL A 110 26.33 -4.70 5.87
CA VAL A 110 27.17 -5.89 6.04
C VAL A 110 27.93 -6.24 4.77
N ASP A 111 27.39 -5.92 3.59
CA ASP A 111 28.02 -6.23 2.31
C ASP A 111 29.12 -5.22 1.97
N THR A 112 28.96 -3.95 2.36
CA THR A 112 29.93 -2.88 2.08
C THR A 112 30.81 -2.50 3.26
N GLY A 113 30.46 -2.91 4.48
CA GLY A 113 31.14 -2.54 5.72
C GLY A 113 30.99 -1.07 6.10
N LEU A 114 30.08 -0.33 5.46
CA LEU A 114 29.85 1.09 5.71
C LEU A 114 28.92 1.28 6.91
N GLN A 115 29.33 2.15 7.82
CA GLN A 115 28.52 2.60 8.96
C GLN A 115 28.04 4.03 8.69
N SER A 116 26.74 4.29 8.81
CA SER A 116 26.17 5.63 8.82
C SER A 116 25.44 5.89 10.13
N ASP A 117 25.83 6.98 10.79
CA ASP A 117 25.15 7.53 11.97
C ASP A 117 24.14 8.62 11.58
N GLU A 118 24.08 9.00 10.29
CA GLU A 118 23.13 9.97 9.74
C GLU A 118 22.09 9.26 8.86
N GLN A 119 20.84 9.22 9.35
CA GLN A 119 19.65 8.68 8.70
C GLN A 119 19.71 7.18 8.34
N PRO A 120 18.57 6.45 8.39
CA PRO A 120 18.59 5.04 8.08
C PRO A 120 19.00 4.87 6.62
N LEU A 121 20.13 4.18 6.38
CA LEU A 121 20.43 3.65 5.06
C LEU A 121 19.24 2.74 4.71
N GLY A 122 18.45 3.17 3.72
CA GLY A 122 17.39 2.34 3.18
C GLY A 122 18.02 1.09 2.57
N ILE A 123 17.55 -0.08 2.96
CA ILE A 123 17.93 -1.33 2.29
C ILE A 123 17.07 -1.39 1.03
N ASP A 124 17.71 -1.37 -0.14
CA ASP A 124 17.01 -1.38 -1.42
C ASP A 124 17.75 -2.21 -2.49
N PRO A 125 17.15 -3.31 -3.00
CA PRO A 125 15.97 -4.03 -2.50
C PRO A 125 16.31 -5.04 -1.38
N LEU A 126 15.30 -5.44 -0.60
CA LEU A 126 15.34 -6.63 0.26
C LEU A 126 14.59 -7.77 -0.45
N PRO A 127 15.31 -8.76 -1.03
CA PRO A 127 14.67 -9.80 -1.81
C PRO A 127 13.90 -10.81 -0.97
N GLN A 128 12.90 -11.46 -1.57
CA GLN A 128 12.14 -12.52 -0.90
C GLN A 128 13.07 -13.59 -0.27
N GLY A 129 12.81 -13.91 1.00
CA GLY A 129 13.54 -14.93 1.75
C GLY A 129 14.95 -14.53 2.17
N HIS A 130 15.35 -13.28 1.91
CA HIS A 130 16.60 -12.72 2.40
C HIS A 130 16.36 -11.94 3.69
N ALA A 131 17.44 -11.75 4.43
CA ALA A 131 17.44 -10.98 5.66
C ALA A 131 18.44 -9.84 5.52
N ALA A 132 18.10 -8.69 6.09
CA ALA A 132 19.04 -7.59 6.25
C ALA A 132 19.58 -7.58 7.67
N GLU A 133 20.88 -7.38 7.82
CA GLU A 133 21.51 -7.22 9.12
C GLU A 133 21.79 -5.74 9.38
N MET A 134 21.42 -5.26 10.57
CA MET A 134 21.62 -3.90 11.04
C MET A 134 22.14 -3.93 12.48
N ARG A 135 22.56 -2.77 13.01
CA ARG A 135 23.12 -2.66 14.35
C ARG A 135 22.39 -1.59 15.16
N LEU A 136 21.78 -2.00 16.27
CA LEU A 136 21.15 -1.08 17.21
C LEU A 136 22.19 -0.56 18.20
N LEU A 137 22.38 0.75 18.29
CA LEU A 137 23.21 1.40 19.30
C LEU A 137 22.34 1.72 20.53
N ILE A 138 22.59 1.04 21.64
CA ILE A 138 21.84 1.24 22.88
C ILE A 138 22.53 2.33 23.70
N ASN A 139 21.75 3.28 24.22
CA ASN A 139 22.30 4.25 25.15
C ASN A 139 22.41 3.64 26.55
N ARG A 140 23.63 3.58 27.12
CA ARG A 140 23.94 3.07 28.48
C ARG A 140 23.03 3.62 29.58
N ALA A 141 22.50 4.84 29.40
CA ALA A 141 21.66 5.48 30.41
C ALA A 141 20.31 4.79 30.62
N LEU A 142 19.88 3.91 29.69
CA LEU A 142 18.59 3.22 29.73
C LEU A 142 18.81 1.72 30.04
N HIS A 143 18.59 1.37 31.31
CA HIS A 143 18.97 0.14 32.03
C HIS A 143 18.59 -1.25 31.44
N ARG A 144 19.44 -2.24 31.79
CA ARG A 144 19.33 -3.71 32.07
C ARG A 144 18.36 -4.64 31.32
N SER A 145 17.21 -4.17 30.84
CA SER A 145 16.32 -4.92 29.94
C SER A 145 15.29 -3.92 29.42
N SER A 146 15.43 -3.50 28.18
CA SER A 146 14.54 -2.51 27.60
C SER A 146 14.04 -3.04 26.27
N THR A 147 12.73 -3.26 26.17
CA THR A 147 12.07 -3.49 24.89
C THR A 147 12.12 -2.17 24.11
N SER A 148 12.72 -2.18 22.92
CA SER A 148 12.67 -1.06 22.00
C SER A 148 11.68 -1.31 20.87
N ARG A 149 10.98 -0.26 20.45
CA ARG A 149 10.03 -0.30 19.33
C ARG A 149 10.70 0.28 18.09
N LEU A 150 10.75 -0.53 17.04
CA LEU A 150 11.27 -0.16 15.73
C LEU A 150 10.09 0.08 14.78
N LEU A 151 10.07 1.23 14.12
CA LEU A 151 9.23 1.47 12.95
C LEU A 151 9.99 1.06 11.70
N ILE A 152 9.43 0.11 10.97
CA ILE A 152 9.94 -0.34 9.68
C ILE A 152 9.01 0.20 8.61
N LYS A 153 9.56 0.97 7.68
CA LYS A 153 8.86 1.48 6.49
C LYS A 153 9.39 0.77 5.26
N SER A 154 8.51 0.52 4.30
CA SER A 154 8.89 -0.17 3.06
C SER A 154 7.91 0.09 1.93
N ARG A 155 8.23 -0.30 0.69
CA ARG A 155 7.40 -0.05 -0.51
C ARG A 155 7.21 -1.26 -1.42
N ASP A 156 6.08 -1.27 -2.14
CA ASP A 156 5.76 -2.21 -3.23
C ASP A 156 6.46 -1.81 -4.53
N GLY A 157 7.74 -2.16 -4.69
CA GLY A 157 8.55 -1.61 -5.78
C GLY A 157 9.01 -0.17 -5.54
N ARG A 158 9.75 0.41 -6.49
CA ARG A 158 10.35 1.75 -6.33
C ARG A 158 9.34 2.88 -6.19
N ASP A 159 8.25 2.81 -6.95
CA ASP A 159 7.22 3.85 -7.00
C ASP A 159 5.90 3.44 -6.30
N GLY A 160 5.92 2.31 -5.60
CA GLY A 160 4.74 1.78 -4.93
C GLY A 160 4.32 2.55 -3.68
N PRO A 161 3.11 2.25 -3.18
CA PRO A 161 2.66 2.74 -1.88
C PRO A 161 3.58 2.27 -0.74
N GLU A 162 3.65 3.08 0.32
CA GLU A 162 4.47 2.80 1.52
C GLU A 162 3.66 2.01 2.55
N TRP A 163 4.24 0.93 3.06
CA TRP A 163 3.79 0.22 4.25
C TRP A 163 4.59 0.67 5.47
N SER A 164 3.98 0.55 6.64
CA SER A 164 4.61 0.79 7.93
C SER A 164 4.24 -0.33 8.89
N ASP A 165 5.25 -0.91 9.53
CA ASP A 165 5.11 -1.95 10.55
C ASP A 165 5.89 -1.55 11.80
N VAL A 166 5.40 -1.94 12.97
CA VAL A 166 6.06 -1.66 14.26
C VAL A 166 6.43 -2.97 14.92
N VAL A 167 7.72 -3.20 15.05
CA VAL A 167 8.26 -4.42 15.66
C VAL A 167 8.90 -4.08 17.00
N GLU A 168 8.60 -4.91 18.00
CA GLU A 168 9.22 -4.82 19.31
C GLU A 168 10.46 -5.70 19.34
N VAL A 169 11.54 -5.15 19.90
CA VAL A 169 12.84 -5.81 19.99
C VAL A 169 13.28 -5.81 21.43
N ASP A 170 13.35 -7.01 21.99
CA ASP A 170 13.90 -7.23 23.32
C ASP A 170 15.42 -7.40 23.22
N TYR A 171 16.16 -6.65 24.03
CA TYR A 171 17.58 -6.85 24.20
C TYR A 171 17.94 -6.99 25.68
N TYR A 172 18.92 -7.85 25.93
CA TYR A 172 19.44 -8.13 27.26
C TYR A 172 20.91 -7.72 27.31
N GLU A 173 21.26 -6.83 28.25
CA GLU A 173 22.66 -6.53 28.53
C GLU A 173 23.23 -7.68 29.36
N VAL A 174 24.26 -8.34 28.85
CA VAL A 174 24.96 -9.39 29.60
C VAL A 174 25.83 -8.69 30.64
N ASP A 175 25.42 -8.73 31.91
CA ASP A 175 26.22 -8.23 33.02
C ASP A 175 27.52 -9.05 33.08
N ARG A 176 28.64 -8.46 32.66
CA ARG A 176 29.96 -9.11 32.69
C ARG A 176 30.57 -9.15 34.10
N SER A 177 29.81 -8.87 35.16
CA SER A 177 30.32 -8.90 36.54
C SER A 177 30.65 -10.30 37.10
N ILE A 178 30.63 -11.35 36.28
CA ILE A 178 30.90 -12.74 36.66
C ILE A 178 31.99 -13.33 35.76
N TYR A 179 33.13 -12.65 35.61
CA TYR A 179 34.39 -13.26 35.18
C TYR A 179 35.57 -12.52 35.80
#